data_AF-A0A519SN78-F1
#
_entry.id   AF-A0A519SN78-F1
#
_cell.length_a   1.000
_cell.length_b   1.000
_cell.length_c   1.000
_cell.angle_alpha   90.00
_cell.angle_beta   90.00
_cell.angle_gamma   90.00
#
_symmetry.space_group_name_H-M   'P 1'
#
loop_
_entity.id
_entity.type
_entity.pdbx_description
1 polymer ?
#
loop_
_entity_poly.entity_id
_entity_poly.type
_entity_poly.pdbx_seq_one_letter_code
_entity_poly.pdbx_strand_id
1 'polypeptide(L)'
;MILAAINDLKSSIKEGVALYWVANYCYQQGDLERAHHYISEARAAAAFFNARQRLVQMAPLSSLIDGQKIALAESQRQHARTYAWAAALLTSLVLSFACLSYVQLRRLRKAGALLAASNHELHENNDKLLLLNTKQQQLNQQLRELSQGLNEANHLKEEYIGYYFNNTARYIDKLESLKKKLSTMLTTKQVATAQRLVEEIDIKSGRTNLFKGFDTVFVQLFPNFVPEFNALFTEADRIHLAETQLLNTELRIFALIRLGITDSEQISRILGYSIHTVYAYKTRVKNRSFLPNEAFEARVLAIQAY
;
A
#
# COMPACT_ATOMS: atom_id res chain seq x y z
N MET A 1 71.30 52.23 64.21
CA MET A 1 70.53 53.12 63.32
C MET A 1 69.09 53.35 63.79
N ILE A 2 68.30 52.31 64.09
CA ILE A 2 66.94 52.49 64.67
C ILE A 2 66.98 53.29 65.98
N LEU A 3 67.97 53.03 66.85
CA LEU A 3 68.17 53.79 68.09
C LEU A 3 68.51 55.28 67.86
N ALA A 4 69.23 55.60 66.78
CA ALA A 4 69.56 56.98 66.41
C ALA A 4 68.34 57.72 65.85
N ALA A 5 67.50 57.03 65.06
CA ALA A 5 66.22 57.55 64.60
C ALA A 5 65.23 57.83 65.74
N ILE A 6 65.22 56.99 66.77
CA ILE A 6 64.41 57.19 67.99
C ILE A 6 64.93 58.37 68.82
N ASN A 7 66.25 58.61 68.85
CA ASN A 7 66.84 59.72 69.61
C ASN A 7 66.64 61.07 68.91
N ASP A 8 66.76 61.12 67.58
CA ASP A 8 66.45 62.31 66.77
C ASP A 8 64.97 62.71 66.86
N LEU A 9 64.06 61.75 67.05
CA LEU A 9 62.64 62.04 67.31
C LEU A 9 62.41 62.76 68.66
N LYS A 10 63.31 62.57 69.64
CA LYS A 10 63.26 63.18 70.98
C LYS A 10 63.97 64.54 71.07
N SER A 11 65.01 64.78 70.28
CA SER A 11 65.65 66.11 70.18
C SER A 11 64.91 66.97 69.16
N SER A 12 64.44 68.15 69.54
CA SER A 12 63.50 68.97 68.77
C SER A 12 64.08 69.65 67.50
N ILE A 13 64.76 68.90 66.62
CA ILE A 13 65.21 69.30 65.26
C ILE A 13 64.69 68.24 64.28
N LYS A 14 63.51 68.47 63.69
CA LYS A 14 62.67 67.41 63.11
C LYS A 14 62.44 67.51 61.59
N GLU A 15 63.44 67.81 60.78
CA GLU A 15 63.24 67.90 59.32
C GLU A 15 63.42 66.54 58.59
N GLY A 16 62.85 65.45 59.13
CA GLY A 16 62.62 64.17 58.43
C GLY A 16 63.81 63.23 58.15
N VAL A 17 65.04 63.54 58.60
CA VAL A 17 66.27 62.82 58.21
C VAL A 17 66.32 61.37 58.71
N ALA A 18 65.93 61.14 59.96
CA ALA A 18 65.87 59.81 60.55
C ALA A 18 64.96 58.85 59.76
N LEU A 19 63.75 59.32 59.41
CA LEU A 19 62.78 58.55 58.64
C LEU A 19 63.27 58.30 57.20
N TYR A 20 63.99 59.25 56.61
CA TYR A 20 64.64 59.05 55.31
C TYR A 20 65.65 57.89 55.33
N TRP A 21 66.50 57.82 56.36
CA TRP A 21 67.46 56.71 56.47
C TRP A 21 66.77 55.35 56.71
N VAL A 22 65.68 55.33 57.49
CA VAL A 22 64.87 54.12 57.67
C VAL A 22 64.20 53.73 56.35
N ALA A 23 63.65 54.67 55.59
CA ALA A 23 63.07 54.43 54.28
C ALA A 23 64.11 53.87 53.29
N ASN A 24 65.32 54.43 53.28
CA ASN A 24 66.42 53.97 52.44
C ASN A 24 66.86 52.55 52.83
N TYR A 25 66.94 52.25 54.13
CA TYR A 25 67.24 50.91 54.61
C TYR A 25 66.15 49.89 54.23
N CYS A 26 64.87 50.22 54.42
CA CYS A 26 63.75 49.38 54.00
C CYS A 26 63.77 49.13 52.48
N TYR A 27 64.09 50.17 51.69
CA TYR A 27 64.22 50.05 50.24
C TYR A 27 65.35 49.10 49.84
N GLN A 28 66.52 49.20 50.48
CA GLN A 28 67.65 48.29 50.24
C GLN A 28 67.36 46.83 50.63
N GLN A 29 66.46 46.62 51.60
CA GLN A 29 66.00 45.29 52.00
C GLN A 29 64.85 44.75 51.13
N GLY A 30 64.41 45.52 50.13
CA GLY A 30 63.30 45.14 49.23
C GLY A 30 61.90 45.31 49.84
N ASP A 31 61.78 45.87 51.05
CA ASP A 31 60.50 46.16 51.69
C ASP A 31 59.94 47.50 51.19
N LEU A 32 59.41 47.45 49.97
CA LEU A 32 58.94 48.62 49.23
C LEU A 32 57.73 49.31 49.88
N GLU A 33 56.88 48.55 50.58
CA GLU A 33 55.73 49.09 51.31
C GLU A 33 56.17 49.96 52.48
N ARG A 34 57.06 49.44 53.33
CA ARG A 34 57.59 50.22 54.46
C ARG A 34 58.50 51.34 53.99
N ALA A 35 59.28 51.13 52.93
CA ALA A 35 60.10 52.19 52.33
C ALA A 35 59.25 53.38 51.85
N HIS A 36 58.14 53.11 51.15
CA HIS A 36 57.20 54.14 50.69
C HIS A 36 56.52 54.87 51.85
N HIS A 37 56.11 54.13 52.88
CA HIS A 37 55.52 54.73 54.07
C HIS A 37 56.49 55.70 54.76
N TYR A 38 57.71 55.26 55.06
CA TYR A 38 58.69 56.10 55.77
C TYR A 38 59.21 57.27 54.94
N ILE A 39 59.36 57.14 53.61
CA ILE A 39 59.77 58.28 52.76
C ILE A 39 58.65 59.32 52.62
N SER A 40 57.39 58.89 52.59
CA SER A 40 56.23 59.80 52.57
C SER A 40 56.16 60.61 53.87
N GLU A 41 56.28 59.93 55.01
CA GLU A 41 56.32 60.58 56.33
C GLU A 41 57.54 61.51 56.48
N ALA A 42 58.72 61.11 55.98
CA ALA A 42 59.91 61.96 55.97
C ALA A 42 59.71 63.24 55.15
N ARG A 43 59.07 63.14 53.98
CA ARG A 43 58.74 64.29 53.12
C ARG A 43 57.68 65.18 53.76
N ALA A 44 56.66 64.61 54.40
CA ALA A 44 55.63 65.36 55.13
C ALA A 44 56.26 66.17 56.29
N ALA A 45 57.17 65.57 57.05
CA ALA A 45 57.92 66.25 58.10
C ALA A 45 58.81 67.39 57.54
N ALA A 46 59.57 67.13 56.46
CA ALA A 46 60.40 68.16 55.84
C ALA A 46 59.57 69.34 55.26
N ALA A 47 58.37 69.07 54.75
CA ALA A 47 57.45 70.11 54.30
C ALA A 47 56.87 70.93 55.47
N PHE A 48 56.48 70.27 56.57
CA PHE A 48 55.94 70.94 57.76
C PHE A 48 56.93 71.92 58.39
N PHE A 49 58.22 71.57 58.42
CA PHE A 49 59.30 72.44 58.92
C PHE A 49 59.89 73.38 57.84
N ASN A 50 59.26 73.46 56.67
CA ASN A 50 59.68 74.30 55.53
C ASN A 50 61.14 74.07 55.06
N ALA A 51 61.64 72.85 55.21
CA ALA A 51 63.01 72.44 54.88
C ALA A 51 63.15 72.08 53.38
N ARG A 52 63.06 73.10 52.51
CA ARG A 52 63.03 72.93 51.05
C ARG A 52 64.24 72.16 50.49
N GLN A 53 65.44 72.40 51.03
CA GLN A 53 66.65 71.68 50.60
C GLN A 53 66.55 70.18 50.89
N ARG A 54 65.93 69.77 51.99
CA ARG A 54 65.75 68.35 52.34
C ARG A 54 64.69 67.68 51.47
N LEU A 55 63.60 68.39 51.12
CA LEU A 55 62.63 67.90 50.14
C LEU A 55 63.30 67.56 48.79
N VAL A 56 64.22 68.41 48.33
CA VAL A 56 65.00 68.15 47.10
C VAL A 56 65.92 66.95 47.26
N GLN A 57 66.58 66.79 48.42
CA GLN A 57 67.45 65.63 48.70
C GLN A 57 66.68 64.31 48.81
N MET A 58 65.43 64.33 49.29
CA MET A 58 64.58 63.14 49.44
C MET A 58 63.86 62.73 48.14
N ALA A 59 63.77 63.65 47.17
CA ALA A 59 63.06 63.43 45.90
C ALA A 59 63.58 62.23 45.08
N PRO A 60 64.90 61.97 44.96
CA PRO A 60 65.41 60.82 44.20
C PRO A 60 64.95 59.48 44.76
N LEU A 61 65.05 59.29 46.08
CA LEU A 61 64.63 58.04 46.74
C LEU A 61 63.11 57.85 46.66
N SER A 62 62.32 58.90 46.86
CA SER A 62 60.87 58.83 46.71
C SER A 62 60.45 58.47 45.28
N SER A 63 61.02 59.14 44.29
CA SER A 63 60.73 58.88 42.87
C SER A 63 61.07 57.44 42.48
N LEU A 64 62.18 56.90 43.00
CA LEU A 64 62.60 55.53 42.75
C LEU A 64 61.64 54.51 43.38
N ILE A 65 61.20 54.73 44.63
CA ILE A 65 60.23 53.88 45.32
C ILE A 65 58.86 53.93 44.62
N ASP A 66 58.39 55.13 44.27
CA ASP A 66 57.11 55.34 43.59
C ASP A 66 57.11 54.68 42.20
N GLY A 67 58.22 54.83 41.46
CA GLY A 67 58.42 54.17 40.16
C GLY A 67 58.40 52.64 40.26
N GLN A 68 59.04 52.05 41.28
CA GLN A 68 58.99 50.60 41.49
C GLN A 68 57.59 50.11 41.90
N LYS A 69 56.86 50.85 42.74
CA LYS A 69 55.46 50.50 43.09
C LYS A 69 54.56 50.53 41.87
N ILE A 70 54.70 51.55 41.03
CA ILE A 70 53.97 51.66 39.76
C ILE A 70 54.31 50.49 38.84
N ALA A 71 55.60 50.17 38.66
CA ALA A 71 56.04 49.06 37.81
C ALA A 71 55.50 47.70 38.29
N LEU A 72 55.49 47.44 39.61
CA LEU A 72 54.90 46.24 40.21
C LEU A 72 53.39 46.18 39.97
N ALA A 73 52.68 47.29 40.19
CA ALA A 73 51.24 47.37 39.96
C ALA A 73 50.87 47.20 38.47
N GLU A 74 51.67 47.76 37.56
CA GLU A 74 51.51 47.57 36.11
C GLU A 74 51.76 46.13 35.70
N SER A 75 52.81 45.49 36.19
CA SER A 75 53.10 44.07 35.95
C SER A 75 51.95 43.18 36.42
N GLN A 76 51.44 43.40 37.64
CA GLN A 76 50.27 42.67 38.17
C GLN A 76 49.02 42.89 37.32
N ARG A 77 48.74 44.13 36.92
CA ARG A 77 47.63 44.46 36.01
C ARG A 77 47.79 43.80 34.65
N GLN A 78 49.01 43.70 34.14
CA GLN A 78 49.29 43.05 32.86
C GLN A 78 49.07 41.54 32.94
N HIS A 79 49.54 40.87 34.02
CA HIS A 79 49.24 39.46 34.27
C HIS A 79 47.72 39.22 34.44
N ALA A 80 47.03 40.07 35.19
CA ALA A 80 45.57 39.98 35.32
C ALA A 80 44.85 40.13 33.98
N ARG A 81 45.28 41.08 33.13
CA ARG A 81 44.75 41.25 31.77
C ARG A 81 45.04 40.05 30.88
N THR A 82 46.24 39.47 30.93
CA THR A 82 46.56 38.28 30.13
C THR A 82 45.74 37.07 30.55
N TYR A 83 45.55 36.86 31.86
CA TYR A 83 44.66 35.80 32.35
C TYR A 83 43.19 36.05 32.00
N ALA A 84 42.72 37.30 32.07
CA ALA A 84 41.36 37.66 31.66
C ALA A 84 41.13 37.39 30.17
N TRP A 85 42.06 37.75 29.29
CA TRP A 85 41.98 37.43 27.86
C TRP A 85 42.03 35.93 27.59
N ALA A 86 42.89 35.18 28.28
CA ALA A 86 42.96 33.73 28.17
C ALA A 86 41.64 33.07 28.60
N ALA A 87 41.06 33.50 29.73
CA ALA A 87 39.77 33.00 30.22
C ALA A 87 38.61 33.35 29.27
N ALA A 88 38.60 34.56 28.72
CA ALA A 88 37.59 34.99 27.74
C ALA A 88 37.67 34.15 26.45
N LEU A 89 38.89 33.90 25.95
CA LEU A 89 39.12 33.06 24.78
C LEU A 89 38.65 31.62 25.03
N LEU A 90 39.01 31.04 26.19
CA LEU A 90 38.60 29.68 26.56
C LEU A 90 37.07 29.58 26.69
N THR A 91 36.43 30.55 27.33
CA THR A 91 34.96 30.60 27.45
C THR A 91 34.29 30.71 26.08
N SER A 92 34.81 31.55 25.18
CA SER A 92 34.31 31.69 23.82
C SER A 92 34.42 30.39 23.02
N LEU A 93 35.54 29.67 23.14
CA LEU A 93 35.73 28.36 22.52
C LEU A 93 34.70 27.33 23.01
N VAL A 94 34.48 27.25 24.33
CA VAL A 94 33.49 26.34 24.91
C VAL A 94 32.08 26.66 24.44
N LEU A 95 31.70 27.94 24.41
CA LEU A 95 30.37 28.37 23.92
C LEU A 95 30.19 28.09 22.42
N SER A 96 31.23 28.33 21.61
CA SER A 96 31.22 28.01 20.18
C SER A 96 31.04 26.51 19.96
N PHE A 97 31.78 25.68 20.69
CA PHE A 97 31.66 24.22 20.61
C PHE A 97 30.25 23.75 21.02
N ALA A 98 29.72 24.24 22.14
CA ALA A 98 28.37 23.92 22.60
C ALA A 98 27.30 24.31 21.57
N CYS A 99 27.43 25.50 20.96
CA CYS A 99 26.54 25.98 19.89
C CYS A 99 26.60 25.06 18.67
N LEU A 100 27.79 24.69 18.20
CA LEU A 100 27.98 23.77 17.07
C LEU A 100 27.37 22.41 17.36
N SER A 101 27.63 21.81 18.52
CA SER A 101 27.04 20.53 18.92
C SER A 101 25.52 20.59 18.94
N TYR A 102 24.94 21.66 19.49
CA TYR A 102 23.50 21.84 19.52
C TYR A 102 22.87 21.94 18.13
N VAL A 103 23.48 22.70 17.22
CA VAL A 103 23.02 22.83 15.83
C VAL A 103 23.14 21.49 15.10
N GLN A 104 24.25 20.76 15.27
CA GLN A 104 24.44 19.45 14.66
C GLN A 104 23.41 18.42 15.16
N LEU A 105 23.17 18.34 16.48
CA LEU A 105 22.13 17.47 17.02
C LEU A 105 20.74 17.81 16.48
N ARG A 106 20.41 19.11 16.38
CA ARG A 106 19.13 19.54 15.79
C ARG A 106 19.00 19.16 14.32
N ARG A 107 20.09 19.28 13.53
CA ARG A 107 20.11 18.85 12.12
C ARG A 107 19.92 17.34 11.99
N LEU A 108 20.64 16.55 12.79
CA LEU A 108 20.52 15.09 12.82
C LEU A 108 19.10 14.63 13.18
N ARG A 109 18.48 15.23 14.19
CA ARG A 109 17.09 14.91 14.57
C ARG A 109 16.10 15.23 13.46
N LYS A 110 16.25 16.37 12.77
CA LYS A 110 15.39 16.72 11.63
C LYS A 110 15.56 15.75 10.47
N ALA A 111 16.80 15.41 10.12
CA ALA A 111 17.10 14.44 9.08
C ALA A 111 16.54 13.04 9.42
N GLY A 112 16.69 12.59 10.66
CA GLY A 112 16.12 11.32 11.14
C GLY A 112 14.60 11.29 11.09
N ALA A 113 13.94 12.38 11.48
CA ALA A 113 12.48 12.49 11.40
C ALA A 113 11.96 12.44 9.95
N LEU A 114 12.64 13.11 9.02
CA LEU A 114 12.30 13.06 7.58
C LEU A 114 12.50 11.66 6.99
N LEU A 115 13.59 10.98 7.35
CA LEU A 115 13.84 9.60 6.93
C LEU A 115 12.79 8.64 7.47
N ALA A 116 12.38 8.79 8.74
CA ALA A 116 11.33 7.97 9.33
C ALA A 116 9.99 8.18 8.63
N ALA A 117 9.61 9.43 8.34
CA ALA A 117 8.39 9.75 7.60
C ALA A 117 8.42 9.17 6.18
N SER A 118 9.54 9.31 5.47
CA SER A 118 9.71 8.77 4.12
C SER A 118 9.68 7.24 4.09
N ASN A 119 10.33 6.58 5.05
CA ASN A 119 10.25 5.11 5.17
C ASN A 119 8.83 4.65 5.47
N HIS A 120 8.10 5.38 6.32
CA HIS A 120 6.70 5.06 6.61
C HIS A 120 5.83 5.18 5.35
N GLU A 121 5.99 6.26 4.58
CA GLU A 121 5.28 6.45 3.30
C GLU A 121 5.64 5.36 2.27
N LEU A 122 6.91 4.96 2.19
CA LEU A 122 7.36 3.85 1.34
C LEU A 122 6.72 2.52 1.75
N HIS A 123 6.59 2.26 3.04
CA HIS A 123 5.91 1.06 3.53
C HIS A 123 4.42 1.09 3.18
N GLU A 124 3.71 2.20 3.42
CA GLU A 124 2.31 2.33 3.02
C GLU A 124 2.10 2.14 1.52
N ASN A 125 2.99 2.70 0.69
CA ASN A 125 2.91 2.55 -0.75
C ASN A 125 3.23 1.11 -1.21
N ASN A 126 4.18 0.43 -0.56
CA ASN A 126 4.40 -1.00 -0.81
C ASN A 126 3.18 -1.85 -0.44
N ASP A 127 2.54 -1.59 0.69
CA ASP A 127 1.33 -2.30 1.11
C ASP A 127 0.19 -2.08 0.11
N LYS A 128 0.00 -0.84 -0.35
CA LYS A 128 -0.95 -0.51 -1.43
C LYS A 128 -0.62 -1.24 -2.73
N LEU A 129 0.66 -1.31 -3.12
CA LEU A 129 1.08 -2.04 -4.32
C LEU A 129 0.80 -3.55 -4.20
N LEU A 130 1.06 -4.15 -3.04
CA LEU A 130 0.75 -5.56 -2.78
C LEU A 130 -0.76 -5.82 -2.88
N LEU A 131 -1.58 -4.94 -2.30
CA LEU A 131 -3.04 -5.04 -2.40
C LEU A 131 -3.53 -4.92 -3.85
N LEU A 132 -2.97 -3.98 -4.62
CA LEU A 132 -3.33 -3.81 -6.03
C LEU A 132 -2.89 -5.01 -6.87
N ASN A 133 -1.71 -5.56 -6.61
CA ASN A 133 -1.19 -6.72 -7.34
C ASN A 133 -2.05 -7.97 -7.07
N THR A 134 -2.40 -8.22 -5.81
CA THR A 134 -3.30 -9.34 -5.45
C THR A 134 -4.67 -9.19 -6.08
N LYS A 135 -5.25 -7.98 -6.06
CA LYS A 135 -6.52 -7.71 -6.76
C LYS A 135 -6.42 -7.91 -8.27
N GLN A 136 -5.32 -7.50 -8.89
CA GLN A 136 -5.08 -7.71 -10.32
C GLN A 136 -4.96 -9.21 -10.65
N GLN A 137 -4.29 -9.99 -9.82
CA GLN A 137 -4.20 -11.45 -9.98
C GLN A 137 -5.59 -12.11 -9.89
N GLN A 138 -6.42 -11.71 -8.93
CA GLN A 138 -7.79 -12.21 -8.80
C GLN A 138 -8.64 -11.89 -10.03
N LEU A 139 -8.60 -10.65 -10.52
CA LEU A 139 -9.33 -10.26 -11.73
C LEU A 139 -8.87 -11.01 -12.97
N ASN A 140 -7.55 -11.22 -13.12
CA ASN A 140 -6.99 -12.00 -14.22
C ASN A 140 -7.43 -13.47 -14.16
N GLN A 141 -7.53 -14.05 -12.96
CA GLN A 141 -8.03 -15.41 -12.79
C GLN A 141 -9.51 -15.50 -13.18
N GLN A 142 -10.35 -14.59 -12.69
CA GLN A 142 -11.77 -14.53 -13.06
C GLN A 142 -11.97 -14.36 -14.56
N LEU A 143 -11.15 -13.52 -15.21
CA LEU A 143 -11.20 -13.33 -16.66
C LEU A 143 -10.85 -14.63 -17.42
N ARG A 144 -9.85 -15.38 -16.93
CA ARG A 144 -9.47 -16.68 -17.51
C ARG A 144 -10.59 -17.70 -17.37
N GLU A 145 -11.19 -17.80 -16.19
CA GLU A 145 -12.31 -18.72 -15.92
C GLU A 145 -13.51 -18.39 -16.82
N LEU A 146 -13.89 -17.11 -16.92
CA LEU A 146 -14.97 -16.68 -17.81
C LEU A 146 -14.64 -16.94 -19.29
N SER A 147 -13.39 -16.69 -19.70
CA SER A 147 -12.96 -16.94 -21.08
C SER A 147 -12.94 -18.43 -21.40
N GLN A 148 -12.56 -19.29 -20.46
CA GLN A 148 -12.61 -20.74 -20.62
C GLN A 148 -14.05 -21.21 -20.76
N GLY A 149 -14.94 -20.79 -19.87
CA GLY A 149 -16.37 -21.13 -19.95
C GLY A 149 -17.00 -20.66 -21.27
N LEU A 150 -16.68 -19.44 -21.73
CA LEU A 150 -17.16 -18.94 -23.01
C LEU A 150 -16.65 -19.77 -24.19
N ASN A 151 -15.38 -20.21 -24.14
CA ASN A 151 -14.79 -21.04 -25.17
C ASN A 151 -15.42 -22.45 -25.21
N GLU A 152 -15.67 -23.05 -24.05
CA GLU A 152 -16.39 -24.32 -23.93
C GLU A 152 -17.81 -24.22 -24.48
N ALA A 153 -18.54 -23.17 -24.12
CA ALA A 153 -19.88 -22.90 -24.64
C ALA A 153 -19.88 -22.68 -26.16
N ASN A 154 -18.86 -22.02 -26.71
CA ASN A 154 -18.72 -21.83 -28.16
C ASN A 154 -18.40 -23.15 -28.87
N HIS A 155 -17.45 -23.94 -28.36
CA HIS A 155 -17.13 -25.25 -28.92
C HIS A 155 -18.36 -26.16 -28.97
N LEU A 156 -19.17 -26.15 -27.92
CA LEU A 156 -20.41 -26.94 -27.85
C LEU A 156 -21.46 -26.44 -28.88
N LYS A 157 -21.57 -25.13 -29.08
CA LYS A 157 -22.40 -24.56 -30.15
C LYS A 157 -21.91 -24.97 -31.54
N GLU A 158 -20.60 -24.97 -31.78
CA GLU A 158 -20.00 -25.41 -33.04
C GLU A 158 -20.28 -26.91 -33.30
N GLU A 159 -20.12 -27.75 -32.29
CA GLU A 159 -20.46 -29.18 -32.36
C GLU A 159 -21.95 -29.38 -32.67
N TYR A 160 -22.84 -28.61 -32.04
CA TYR A 160 -24.27 -28.62 -32.33
C TYR A 160 -24.57 -28.23 -33.78
N ILE A 161 -24.00 -27.13 -34.26
CA ILE A 161 -24.18 -26.65 -35.63
C ILE A 161 -23.68 -27.71 -36.61
N GLY A 162 -22.50 -28.30 -36.35
CA GLY A 162 -21.96 -29.41 -37.14
C GLY A 162 -22.89 -30.62 -37.15
N TYR A 163 -23.41 -31.01 -35.99
CA TYR A 163 -24.38 -32.10 -35.87
C TYR A 163 -25.66 -31.84 -36.68
N TYR A 164 -26.21 -30.63 -36.60
CA TYR A 164 -27.39 -30.21 -37.35
C TYR A 164 -27.17 -30.28 -38.87
N PHE A 165 -26.07 -29.72 -39.36
CA PHE A 165 -25.75 -29.75 -40.79
C PHE A 165 -25.49 -31.17 -41.29
N ASN A 166 -24.76 -31.98 -40.53
CA ASN A 166 -24.51 -33.39 -40.86
C ASN A 166 -25.81 -34.21 -40.93
N ASN A 167 -26.73 -34.00 -39.99
CA ASN A 167 -28.05 -34.64 -40.03
C ASN A 167 -28.88 -34.18 -41.22
N THR A 168 -28.88 -32.89 -41.50
CA THR A 168 -29.63 -32.32 -42.62
C THR A 168 -29.09 -32.83 -43.95
N ALA A 169 -27.77 -32.86 -44.14
CA ALA A 169 -27.12 -33.43 -45.31
C ALA A 169 -27.52 -34.91 -45.51
N ARG A 170 -27.42 -35.73 -44.45
CA ARG A 170 -27.87 -37.14 -44.50
C ARG A 170 -29.34 -37.29 -44.89
N TYR A 171 -30.21 -36.38 -44.44
CA TYR A 171 -31.62 -36.38 -44.84
C TYR A 171 -31.81 -35.99 -46.31
N ILE A 172 -31.08 -34.99 -46.80
CA ILE A 172 -31.06 -34.59 -48.21
C ILE A 172 -30.59 -35.76 -49.08
N ASP A 173 -29.50 -36.43 -48.72
CA ASP A 173 -28.97 -37.58 -49.46
C ASP A 173 -30.00 -38.74 -49.53
N LYS A 174 -30.70 -39.00 -48.41
CA LYS A 174 -31.78 -40.00 -48.37
C LYS A 174 -32.93 -39.61 -49.30
N LEU A 175 -33.35 -38.34 -49.30
CA LEU A 175 -34.40 -37.83 -50.18
C LEU A 175 -33.97 -37.90 -51.65
N GLU A 176 -32.73 -37.55 -51.97
CA GLU A 176 -32.19 -37.65 -53.32
C GLU A 176 -32.14 -39.10 -53.81
N SER A 177 -31.66 -40.01 -52.95
CA SER A 177 -31.66 -41.46 -53.24
C SER A 177 -33.07 -41.98 -53.49
N LEU A 178 -34.04 -41.60 -52.65
CA LEU A 178 -35.43 -41.98 -52.81
C LEU A 178 -36.01 -41.43 -54.12
N LYS A 179 -35.79 -40.14 -54.41
CA LYS A 179 -36.21 -39.48 -55.66
C LYS A 179 -35.65 -40.21 -56.88
N LYS A 180 -34.35 -40.56 -56.87
CA LYS A 180 -33.70 -41.27 -57.97
C LYS A 180 -34.31 -42.66 -58.18
N LYS A 181 -34.47 -43.44 -57.10
CA LYS A 181 -35.08 -44.78 -57.16
C LYS A 181 -36.51 -44.73 -57.71
N LEU A 182 -37.35 -43.84 -57.17
CA LEU A 182 -38.73 -43.68 -57.63
C LEU A 182 -38.78 -43.23 -59.09
N SER A 183 -37.95 -42.25 -59.49
CA SER A 183 -37.87 -41.79 -60.88
C SER A 183 -37.52 -42.92 -61.85
N THR A 184 -36.53 -43.76 -61.53
CA THR A 184 -36.16 -44.93 -62.33
C THR A 184 -37.31 -45.94 -62.43
N MET A 185 -37.97 -46.25 -61.32
CA MET A 185 -39.10 -47.19 -61.29
C MET A 185 -40.29 -46.68 -62.12
N LEU A 186 -40.63 -45.39 -62.01
CA LEU A 186 -41.71 -44.78 -62.77
C LEU A 186 -41.40 -44.74 -64.27
N THR A 187 -40.18 -44.36 -64.65
CA THR A 187 -39.74 -44.31 -66.06
C THR A 187 -39.73 -45.70 -66.71
N THR A 188 -39.38 -46.73 -65.94
CA THR A 188 -39.40 -48.14 -66.38
C THR A 188 -40.77 -48.83 -66.21
N LYS A 189 -41.82 -48.07 -65.88
CA LYS A 189 -43.21 -48.55 -65.67
C LYS A 189 -43.38 -49.60 -64.56
N GLN A 190 -42.46 -49.67 -63.60
CA GLN A 190 -42.53 -50.56 -62.43
C GLN A 190 -43.40 -49.97 -61.30
N VAL A 191 -44.67 -49.68 -61.60
CA VAL A 191 -45.56 -48.94 -60.70
C VAL A 191 -45.83 -49.69 -59.38
N ALA A 192 -46.06 -51.00 -59.43
CA ALA A 192 -46.31 -51.81 -58.24
C ALA A 192 -45.10 -51.83 -57.28
N THR A 193 -43.89 -51.86 -57.82
CA THR A 193 -42.65 -51.80 -57.02
C THR A 193 -42.46 -50.42 -56.38
N ALA A 194 -42.78 -49.35 -57.11
CA ALA A 194 -42.74 -47.99 -56.58
C ALA A 194 -43.74 -47.80 -55.42
N GLN A 195 -44.94 -48.37 -55.52
CA GLN A 195 -45.94 -48.34 -54.44
C GLN A 195 -45.43 -49.04 -53.17
N ARG A 196 -44.88 -50.25 -53.30
CA ARG A 196 -44.28 -50.97 -52.15
C ARG A 196 -43.16 -50.18 -51.49
N LEU A 197 -42.28 -49.55 -52.27
CA LEU A 197 -41.20 -48.73 -51.72
C LEU A 197 -41.72 -47.57 -50.87
N VAL A 198 -42.83 -46.93 -51.28
CA VAL A 198 -43.46 -45.84 -50.51
C VAL A 198 -44.08 -46.38 -49.22
N GLU A 199 -44.73 -47.54 -49.27
CA GLU A 199 -45.31 -48.20 -48.09
C GLU A 199 -44.26 -48.65 -47.07
N GLU A 200 -43.06 -49.00 -47.52
CA GLU A 200 -41.93 -49.40 -46.67
C GLU A 200 -41.22 -48.22 -45.97
N ILE A 201 -41.59 -46.96 -46.27
CA ILE A 201 -40.97 -45.79 -45.62
C ILE A 201 -41.39 -45.72 -44.14
N ASP A 202 -40.47 -46.10 -43.25
CA ASP A 202 -40.69 -46.02 -41.81
C ASP A 202 -40.44 -44.62 -41.24
N ILE A 203 -41.51 -43.80 -41.24
CA ILE A 203 -41.51 -42.47 -40.61
C ILE A 203 -41.30 -42.55 -39.09
N LYS A 204 -41.74 -43.64 -38.44
CA LYS A 204 -41.64 -43.79 -36.98
C LYS A 204 -40.19 -44.00 -36.54
N SER A 205 -39.41 -44.77 -37.30
CA SER A 205 -37.96 -44.88 -37.10
C SER A 205 -37.25 -43.54 -37.32
N GLY A 206 -37.62 -42.80 -38.38
CA GLY A 206 -37.11 -41.45 -38.62
C GLY A 206 -37.33 -40.50 -37.44
N ARG A 207 -38.54 -40.52 -36.86
CA ARG A 207 -38.89 -39.76 -35.65
C ARG A 207 -38.09 -40.19 -34.43
N THR A 208 -37.91 -41.50 -34.23
CA THR A 208 -37.15 -42.04 -33.10
C THR A 208 -35.68 -41.60 -33.17
N ASN A 209 -35.10 -41.56 -34.38
CA ASN A 209 -33.74 -41.06 -34.59
C ASN A 209 -33.62 -39.56 -34.34
N LEU A 210 -34.64 -38.78 -34.73
CA LEU A 210 -34.72 -37.36 -34.38
C LEU A 210 -34.69 -37.16 -32.86
N PHE A 211 -35.47 -37.94 -32.10
CA PHE A 211 -35.48 -37.84 -30.64
C PHE A 211 -34.17 -38.24 -30.00
N LYS A 212 -33.55 -39.34 -30.45
CA LYS A 212 -32.22 -39.73 -29.95
C LYS A 212 -31.19 -38.62 -30.18
N GLY A 213 -31.19 -38.03 -31.37
CA GLY A 213 -30.32 -36.92 -31.71
C GLY A 213 -30.56 -35.69 -30.85
N PHE A 214 -31.82 -35.28 -30.72
CA PHE A 214 -32.25 -34.18 -29.86
C PHE A 214 -31.83 -34.41 -28.41
N ASP A 215 -32.20 -35.55 -27.81
CA ASP A 215 -31.91 -35.86 -26.42
C ASP A 215 -30.41 -35.84 -26.14
N THR A 216 -29.60 -36.40 -27.04
CA THR A 216 -28.13 -36.47 -26.89
C THR A 216 -27.52 -35.08 -26.85
N VAL A 217 -27.84 -34.25 -27.84
CA VAL A 217 -27.35 -32.88 -27.94
C VAL A 217 -27.86 -32.03 -26.79
N PHE A 218 -29.14 -32.18 -26.44
CA PHE A 218 -29.76 -31.34 -25.41
C PHE A 218 -29.14 -31.60 -24.04
N VAL A 219 -28.88 -32.86 -23.67
CA VAL A 219 -28.22 -33.17 -22.39
C VAL A 219 -26.77 -32.69 -22.37
N GLN A 220 -26.08 -32.67 -23.52
CA GLN A 220 -24.74 -32.05 -23.61
C GLN A 220 -24.80 -30.53 -23.39
N LEU A 221 -25.80 -29.84 -23.96
CA LEU A 221 -26.03 -28.39 -23.79
C LEU A 221 -26.49 -28.02 -22.37
N PHE A 222 -27.29 -28.88 -21.75
CA PHE A 222 -27.92 -28.65 -20.45
C PHE A 222 -27.77 -29.88 -19.55
N PRO A 223 -26.55 -30.18 -19.05
CA PRO A 223 -26.29 -31.40 -18.28
C PRO A 223 -27.13 -31.47 -17.00
N ASN A 224 -27.40 -30.32 -16.38
CA ASN A 224 -28.16 -30.20 -15.14
C ASN A 224 -29.66 -30.03 -15.37
N PHE A 225 -30.15 -30.11 -16.62
CA PHE A 225 -31.56 -29.88 -16.91
C PHE A 225 -32.48 -30.80 -16.13
N VAL A 226 -32.25 -32.11 -16.14
CA VAL A 226 -33.14 -33.06 -15.45
C VAL A 226 -33.09 -32.87 -13.93
N PRO A 227 -31.92 -32.76 -13.27
CA PRO A 227 -31.84 -32.40 -11.85
C PRO A 227 -32.56 -31.09 -11.49
N GLU A 228 -32.28 -30.00 -12.21
CA GLU A 228 -32.89 -28.69 -11.93
C GLU A 228 -34.39 -28.66 -12.22
N PHE A 229 -34.83 -29.37 -13.27
CA PHE A 229 -36.24 -29.54 -13.58
C PHE A 229 -36.95 -30.31 -12.47
N ASN A 230 -36.36 -31.42 -11.99
CA ASN A 230 -36.90 -32.20 -10.88
C ASN A 230 -36.91 -31.43 -9.55
N ALA A 231 -36.05 -30.42 -9.38
CA ALA A 231 -36.07 -29.53 -8.22
C ALA A 231 -37.30 -28.60 -8.18
N LEU A 232 -38.11 -28.54 -9.25
CA LEU A 232 -39.37 -27.79 -9.31
C LEU A 232 -40.58 -28.58 -8.78
N PHE A 233 -40.35 -29.79 -8.28
CA PHE A 233 -41.36 -30.72 -7.82
C PHE A 233 -41.07 -31.20 -6.40
N THR A 234 -42.11 -31.68 -5.72
CA THR A 234 -41.94 -32.48 -4.50
C THR A 234 -41.29 -33.82 -4.86
N GLU A 235 -40.67 -34.50 -3.89
CA GLU A 235 -39.98 -35.78 -4.14
C GLU A 235 -40.90 -36.84 -4.78
N ALA A 236 -42.18 -36.86 -4.41
CA ALA A 236 -43.18 -37.79 -4.96
C ALA A 236 -43.55 -37.50 -6.43
N ASP A 237 -43.40 -36.25 -6.88
CA ASP A 237 -43.79 -35.80 -8.22
C ASP A 237 -42.62 -35.68 -9.20
N ARG A 238 -41.40 -36.03 -8.78
CA ARG A 238 -40.21 -36.00 -9.63
C ARG A 238 -40.34 -36.97 -10.81
N ILE A 239 -39.76 -36.58 -11.93
CA ILE A 239 -39.70 -37.42 -13.12
C ILE A 239 -38.52 -38.38 -12.99
N HIS A 240 -38.84 -39.68 -12.99
CA HIS A 240 -37.85 -40.76 -13.02
C HIS A 240 -37.72 -41.31 -14.45
N LEU A 241 -36.48 -41.40 -14.92
CA LEU A 241 -36.13 -41.94 -16.23
C LEU A 241 -35.75 -43.42 -16.11
N ALA A 242 -36.04 -44.20 -17.15
CA ALA A 242 -35.50 -45.56 -17.26
C ALA A 242 -33.98 -45.49 -17.52
N GLU A 243 -33.22 -46.53 -17.16
CA GLU A 243 -31.74 -46.56 -17.21
C GLU A 243 -31.14 -46.16 -18.57
N THR A 244 -31.86 -46.42 -19.67
CA THR A 244 -31.40 -46.14 -21.04
C THR A 244 -31.98 -44.87 -21.65
N GLN A 245 -32.84 -44.16 -20.92
CA GLN A 245 -33.60 -43.02 -21.44
C GLN A 245 -33.00 -41.70 -20.99
N LEU A 246 -32.53 -40.89 -21.94
CA LEU A 246 -32.02 -39.54 -21.68
C LEU A 246 -33.14 -38.56 -21.34
N LEU A 247 -34.23 -38.56 -22.11
CA LEU A 247 -35.42 -37.74 -21.86
C LEU A 247 -36.71 -38.51 -22.17
N ASN A 248 -37.75 -38.26 -21.39
CA ASN A 248 -39.11 -38.70 -21.71
C ASN A 248 -39.89 -37.61 -22.46
N THR A 249 -41.11 -37.92 -22.89
CA THR A 249 -41.93 -36.99 -23.67
C THR A 249 -42.19 -35.68 -22.94
N GLU A 250 -42.40 -35.71 -21.63
CA GLU A 250 -42.62 -34.50 -20.83
C GLU A 250 -41.38 -33.62 -20.82
N LEU A 251 -40.23 -34.22 -20.50
CA LEU A 251 -38.95 -33.53 -20.50
C LEU A 251 -38.60 -32.97 -21.88
N ARG A 252 -38.91 -33.68 -22.98
CA ARG A 252 -38.69 -33.17 -24.34
C ARG A 252 -39.53 -31.93 -24.64
N ILE A 253 -40.78 -31.88 -24.19
CA ILE A 253 -41.62 -30.67 -24.35
C ILE A 253 -40.97 -29.48 -23.65
N PHE A 254 -40.54 -29.66 -22.39
CA PHE A 254 -39.92 -28.57 -21.64
C PHE A 254 -38.49 -28.24 -22.06
N ALA A 255 -37.76 -29.21 -22.64
CA ALA A 255 -36.47 -29.00 -23.29
C ALA A 255 -36.62 -28.13 -24.55
N LEU A 256 -37.66 -28.36 -25.35
CA LEU A 256 -37.98 -27.48 -26.50
C LEU A 256 -38.35 -26.05 -26.04
N ILE A 257 -39.15 -25.93 -24.98
CA ILE A 257 -39.45 -24.63 -24.36
C ILE A 257 -38.16 -23.96 -23.87
N ARG A 258 -37.26 -24.71 -23.23
CA ARG A 258 -35.94 -24.21 -22.79
C ARG A 258 -35.10 -23.67 -23.94
N LEU A 259 -35.20 -24.26 -25.12
CA LEU A 259 -34.54 -23.79 -26.35
C LEU A 259 -35.25 -22.60 -27.02
N GLY A 260 -36.33 -22.09 -26.43
CA GLY A 260 -37.12 -20.96 -26.96
C GLY A 260 -38.25 -21.36 -27.90
N ILE A 261 -38.47 -22.67 -28.12
CA ILE A 261 -39.60 -23.18 -28.88
C ILE A 261 -40.80 -23.26 -27.95
N THR A 262 -41.52 -22.16 -27.80
CA THR A 262 -42.66 -22.02 -26.88
C THR A 262 -44.01 -22.31 -27.53
N ASP A 263 -44.08 -22.20 -28.86
CA ASP A 263 -45.29 -22.46 -29.64
C ASP A 263 -45.68 -23.96 -29.60
N SER A 264 -46.88 -24.22 -29.12
CA SER A 264 -47.38 -25.60 -28.94
C SER A 264 -47.64 -26.30 -30.28
N GLU A 265 -47.93 -25.54 -31.36
CA GLU A 265 -48.06 -26.11 -32.70
C GLU A 265 -46.71 -26.55 -33.27
N GLN A 266 -45.64 -25.76 -33.04
CA GLN A 266 -44.29 -26.15 -33.41
C GLN A 266 -43.83 -27.38 -32.61
N ILE A 267 -44.06 -27.41 -31.29
CA ILE A 267 -43.74 -28.57 -30.45
C ILE A 267 -44.49 -29.82 -30.93
N SER A 268 -45.78 -29.70 -31.25
CA SER A 268 -46.60 -30.83 -31.71
C SER A 268 -46.08 -31.39 -33.03
N ARG A 269 -45.68 -30.53 -33.97
CA ARG A 269 -45.06 -30.94 -35.25
C ARG A 269 -43.74 -31.68 -35.04
N ILE A 270 -42.86 -31.17 -34.18
CA ILE A 270 -41.55 -31.78 -33.88
C ILE A 270 -41.74 -33.16 -33.23
N LEU A 271 -42.57 -33.23 -32.19
CA LEU A 271 -42.79 -34.45 -31.42
C LEU A 271 -43.76 -35.44 -32.08
N GLY A 272 -44.52 -35.01 -33.08
CA GLY A 272 -45.45 -35.88 -33.80
C GLY A 272 -46.69 -36.22 -33.01
N TYR A 273 -47.08 -35.35 -32.09
CA TYR A 273 -48.29 -35.47 -31.30
C TYR A 273 -49.34 -34.48 -31.77
N SER A 274 -50.59 -34.69 -31.36
CA SER A 274 -51.61 -33.66 -31.52
C SER A 274 -51.31 -32.46 -30.62
N ILE A 275 -51.77 -31.28 -31.00
CA ILE A 275 -51.62 -30.08 -30.17
C ILE A 275 -52.29 -30.26 -28.79
N HIS A 276 -53.44 -30.95 -28.75
CA HIS A 276 -54.14 -31.29 -27.50
C HIS A 276 -53.29 -32.18 -26.59
N THR A 277 -52.54 -33.12 -27.16
CA THR A 277 -51.62 -33.98 -26.39
C THR A 277 -50.50 -33.14 -25.76
N VAL A 278 -49.93 -32.19 -26.50
CA VAL A 278 -48.91 -31.26 -25.95
C VAL A 278 -49.49 -30.42 -24.81
N TYR A 279 -50.69 -29.85 -24.98
CA TYR A 279 -51.37 -29.11 -23.92
C TYR A 279 -51.64 -29.96 -22.68
N ALA A 280 -52.07 -31.21 -22.86
CA ALA A 280 -52.32 -32.12 -21.76
C ALA A 280 -51.03 -32.41 -20.97
N TYR A 281 -49.91 -32.69 -21.66
CA TYR A 281 -48.61 -32.87 -21.00
C TYR A 281 -48.15 -31.60 -20.27
N LYS A 282 -48.20 -30.43 -20.92
CA LYS A 282 -47.83 -29.15 -20.29
C LYS A 282 -48.64 -28.92 -19.01
N THR A 283 -49.96 -29.01 -19.10
CA THR A 283 -50.87 -28.78 -17.96
C THR A 283 -50.62 -29.78 -16.84
N ARG A 284 -50.49 -31.07 -17.17
CA ARG A 284 -50.23 -32.14 -16.19
C ARG A 284 -48.93 -31.94 -15.44
N VAL A 285 -47.86 -31.51 -16.13
CA VAL A 285 -46.57 -31.24 -15.50
C VAL A 285 -46.64 -29.98 -14.65
N LYS A 286 -47.17 -28.87 -15.17
CA LYS A 286 -47.26 -27.62 -14.42
C LYS A 286 -48.05 -27.78 -13.11
N ASN A 287 -49.17 -28.51 -13.16
CA ASN A 287 -50.00 -28.77 -11.97
C ASN A 287 -49.32 -29.65 -10.89
N ARG A 288 -48.26 -30.39 -11.24
CA ARG A 288 -47.46 -31.18 -10.28
C ARG A 288 -46.38 -30.33 -9.60
N SER A 289 -46.03 -29.17 -10.16
CA SER A 289 -45.03 -28.28 -9.57
C SER A 289 -45.62 -27.55 -8.37
N PHE A 290 -44.76 -27.23 -7.40
CA PHE A 290 -45.11 -26.31 -6.31
C PHE A 290 -45.13 -24.83 -6.75
N LEU A 291 -44.69 -24.53 -7.97
CA LEU A 291 -44.66 -23.18 -8.52
C LEU A 291 -45.99 -22.79 -9.18
N PRO A 292 -46.37 -21.50 -9.16
CA PRO A 292 -47.44 -20.99 -10.00
C PRO A 292 -47.18 -21.26 -11.49
N ASN A 293 -48.24 -21.53 -12.25
CA ASN A 293 -48.17 -21.89 -13.67
C ASN A 293 -47.45 -20.83 -14.53
N GLU A 294 -47.57 -19.56 -14.15
CA GLU A 294 -46.94 -18.41 -14.82
C GLU A 294 -45.42 -18.37 -14.55
N ALA A 295 -45.00 -18.79 -13.35
CA ALA A 295 -43.59 -18.80 -12.93
C ALA A 295 -42.85 -20.07 -13.38
N PHE A 296 -43.56 -21.17 -13.62
CA PHE A 296 -42.97 -22.46 -13.97
C PHE A 296 -42.15 -22.39 -15.26
N GLU A 297 -42.73 -21.89 -16.36
CA GLU A 297 -42.04 -21.83 -17.66
C GLU A 297 -40.86 -20.86 -17.63
N ALA A 298 -40.97 -19.75 -16.90
CA ALA A 298 -39.86 -18.82 -16.67
C ALA A 298 -38.71 -19.50 -15.92
N ARG A 299 -39.01 -20.33 -14.92
CA ARG A 299 -37.99 -21.09 -14.17
C ARG A 299 -37.33 -22.16 -15.03
N VAL A 300 -38.09 -22.85 -15.88
CA VAL A 300 -37.55 -23.79 -16.87
C VAL A 300 -36.61 -23.06 -17.83
N LEU A 301 -36.99 -21.89 -18.36
CA LEU A 301 -36.13 -21.07 -19.23
C LEU A 301 -34.82 -20.62 -18.56
N ALA A 302 -34.83 -20.43 -17.24
CA ALA A 302 -33.69 -19.97 -16.46
C ALA A 302 -32.67 -21.07 -16.10
N ILE A 303 -32.99 -22.35 -16.35
CA ILE A 303 -32.06 -23.47 -16.14
C ILE A 303 -30.78 -23.21 -16.94
N GLN A 304 -29.62 -23.24 -16.32
CA GLN A 304 -28.39 -22.79 -16.97
C GLN A 304 -27.91 -23.80 -18.02
N ALA A 305 -27.43 -23.28 -19.15
CA ALA A 305 -26.55 -24.03 -20.05
C ALA A 305 -25.15 -24.08 -19.44
N TYR A 306 -24.24 -24.84 -20.06
CA TYR A 306 -22.81 -24.59 -19.89
C TYR A 306 -22.43 -23.13 -20.22
#